data_AF-A0A913YBG3-F1
#
_entry.id   AF-A0A913YBG3-F1
#
_cell.length_a   1.000
_cell.length_b   1.000
_cell.length_c   1.000
_cell.angle_alpha   90.00
_cell.angle_beta   90.00
_cell.angle_gamma   90.00
#
_symmetry.space_group_name_H-M   'P 1'
#
loop_
_entity.id
_entity.type
_entity.pdbx_description
1 polymer ?
#
loop_
_entity_poly.entity_id
_entity_poly.type
_entity_poly.pdbx_seq_one_letter_code
_entity_poly.pdbx_strand_id
1 'polypeptide(L)'
;MIDQILQLHPGSSWLHVGGDEVWNLKTCSKCKNNNESNSDIFLGHMIPVLEYVKQHSKTPIMWDDMMRDWDLNKLIRMGQLAEPMLWGYRTPLSQHFPKDTWSRYNTAFKRVWMASAFKGAFKSNADYVKIDVRVQNNLDWVHAASNLPNVTVAGLALTGWSRYDYFGSLCELLPAAIPSLAVCLTAIRKGKSTQSMNLIKRPYALHYLTITLVESVHVFMRARRVILSIFYYY
;
A
#
# COMPACT_ATOMS: atom_id res chain seq x y z
N MET A 1 -8.76 19.66 2.61
CA MET A 1 -8.07 18.63 1.80
C MET A 1 -9.02 17.53 1.36
N ILE A 2 -9.64 16.76 2.27
CA ILE A 2 -10.55 15.66 1.92
C ILE A 2 -11.65 16.12 0.94
N ASP A 3 -12.34 17.23 1.24
CA ASP A 3 -13.41 17.75 0.38
C ASP A 3 -12.93 18.04 -1.05
N GLN A 4 -11.75 18.65 -1.19
CA GLN A 4 -11.17 18.97 -2.50
C GLN A 4 -10.91 17.69 -3.30
N ILE A 5 -10.38 16.64 -2.65
CA ILE A 5 -10.12 15.36 -3.33
C ILE A 5 -11.41 14.65 -3.72
N LEU A 6 -12.40 14.63 -2.81
CA LEU A 6 -13.69 14.02 -3.08
C LEU A 6 -14.48 14.76 -4.16
N GLN A 7 -14.37 16.09 -4.20
CA GLN A 7 -14.98 16.92 -5.23
C GLN A 7 -14.39 16.65 -6.61
N LEU A 8 -13.07 16.48 -6.71
CA LEU A 8 -12.40 16.12 -7.96
C LEU A 8 -12.71 14.69 -8.42
N HIS A 9 -13.17 13.83 -7.50
CA HIS A 9 -13.36 12.41 -7.75
C HIS A 9 -14.69 11.89 -7.21
N PRO A 10 -15.82 12.41 -7.71
CA PRO A 10 -17.14 12.11 -7.15
C PRO A 10 -17.50 10.62 -7.26
N GLY A 11 -17.00 9.93 -8.29
CA GLY A 11 -17.23 8.50 -8.54
C GLY A 11 -16.41 7.54 -7.68
N SER A 12 -15.49 8.03 -6.84
CA SER A 12 -14.70 7.18 -5.95
C SER A 12 -15.60 6.51 -4.90
N SER A 13 -15.33 5.24 -4.57
CA SER A 13 -15.97 4.59 -3.41
C SER A 13 -15.05 4.54 -2.19
N TRP A 14 -13.75 4.71 -2.41
CA TRP A 14 -12.71 4.68 -1.38
C TRP A 14 -11.85 5.93 -1.43
N LEU A 15 -11.31 6.31 -0.26
CA LEU A 15 -10.26 7.31 -0.14
C LEU A 15 -9.17 6.77 0.78
N HIS A 16 -7.92 6.73 0.29
CA HIS A 16 -6.78 6.36 1.12
C HIS A 16 -6.27 7.57 1.89
N VAL A 17 -6.24 7.49 3.22
CA VAL A 17 -5.90 8.62 4.11
C VAL A 17 -4.46 8.61 4.61
N GLY A 18 -3.67 7.59 4.25
CA GLY A 18 -2.27 7.47 4.69
C GLY A 18 -2.17 6.85 6.09
N GLY A 19 -1.39 7.47 6.97
CA GLY A 19 -1.20 7.05 8.36
C GLY A 19 -0.03 6.09 8.57
N ASP A 20 0.93 6.07 7.65
CA ASP A 20 2.17 5.29 7.72
C ASP A 20 3.29 6.02 8.48
N GLU A 21 4.22 5.24 9.02
CA GLU A 21 5.55 5.65 9.46
C GLU A 21 5.61 6.82 10.48
N VAL A 22 4.61 6.92 11.36
CA VAL A 22 4.55 7.95 12.41
C VAL A 22 5.43 7.57 13.62
N TRP A 23 6.71 7.29 13.37
CA TRP A 23 7.65 6.76 14.36
C TRP A 23 8.04 7.74 15.45
N ASN A 24 7.86 9.04 15.21
CA ASN A 24 8.26 10.10 16.13
C ASN A 24 7.17 10.50 17.15
N LEU A 25 6.12 9.69 17.34
CA LEU A 25 5.17 9.91 18.43
C LEU A 25 5.89 9.89 19.79
N LYS A 26 5.44 10.78 20.70
CA LYS A 26 6.04 10.98 22.03
C LYS A 26 7.53 11.39 22.03
N THR A 27 8.02 12.03 20.98
CA THR A 27 9.37 12.63 20.96
C THR A 27 9.40 14.06 21.50
N CYS A 28 8.35 14.85 21.31
CA CYS A 28 8.24 16.23 21.80
C CYS A 28 7.72 16.30 23.25
N SER A 29 7.98 17.42 23.94
CA SER A 29 7.60 17.64 25.34
C SER A 29 6.09 17.51 25.58
N LYS A 30 5.25 18.05 24.67
CA LYS A 30 3.79 17.95 24.76
C LYS A 30 3.30 16.51 24.75
N CYS A 31 3.80 15.68 23.82
CA CYS A 31 3.37 14.28 23.70
C CYS A 31 3.99 13.40 24.80
N LYS A 32 5.18 13.74 25.30
CA LYS A 32 5.80 13.03 26.44
C LYS A 32 5.02 13.20 27.73
N ASN A 33 4.45 14.39 27.95
CA ASN A 33 3.62 14.68 29.11
C ASN A 33 2.20 14.09 29.00
N ASN A 34 1.87 13.43 27.89
CA ASN A 34 0.60 12.73 27.72
C ASN A 34 0.72 11.29 28.25
N ASN A 35 -0.21 10.90 29.12
CA ASN A 35 -0.29 9.56 29.71
C ASN A 35 -0.83 8.50 28.73
N GLU A 36 -1.41 8.91 27.60
CA GLU A 36 -1.90 8.01 26.55
C GLU A 36 -0.75 7.20 25.90
N SER A 37 -1.08 5.99 25.42
CA SER A 37 -0.14 5.20 24.64
C SER A 37 0.10 5.80 23.24
N ASN A 38 1.16 5.38 22.54
CA ASN A 38 1.38 5.79 21.15
C ASN A 38 0.17 5.45 20.27
N SER A 39 -0.44 4.28 20.47
CA SER A 39 -1.63 3.87 19.74
C SER A 39 -2.83 4.77 20.02
N ASP A 40 -3.02 5.22 21.27
CA ASP A 40 -4.15 6.08 21.63
C ASP A 40 -3.99 7.49 21.06
N ILE A 41 -2.77 8.05 21.10
CA ILE A 41 -2.45 9.33 20.48
C ILE A 41 -2.70 9.28 18.96
N PHE A 42 -2.24 8.20 18.32
CA PHE A 42 -2.46 7.99 16.88
C PHE A 42 -3.97 7.88 16.56
N LEU A 43 -4.72 7.10 17.35
CA LEU A 43 -6.17 6.95 17.19
C LEU A 43 -6.91 8.27 17.43
N GLY A 44 -6.48 9.08 18.39
CA GLY A 44 -7.06 10.41 18.65
C GLY A 44 -7.00 11.34 17.44
N HIS A 45 -6.00 11.19 16.57
CA HIS A 45 -5.92 11.91 15.30
C HIS A 45 -6.69 11.19 14.18
N MET A 46 -6.48 9.89 14.02
CA MET A 46 -7.00 9.17 12.86
C MET A 46 -8.51 8.96 12.90
N ILE A 47 -9.11 8.71 14.07
CA ILE A 47 -10.56 8.44 14.16
C ILE A 47 -11.40 9.60 13.57
N PRO A 48 -11.19 10.88 13.95
CA PRO A 48 -11.90 11.99 13.33
C PRO A 48 -11.74 12.06 11.80
N VAL A 49 -10.53 11.79 11.29
CA VAL A 49 -10.25 11.78 9.84
C VAL A 49 -11.06 10.69 9.14
N LEU A 50 -11.07 9.47 9.69
CA LEU A 50 -11.78 8.33 9.14
C LEU A 50 -13.30 8.54 9.18
N GLU A 51 -13.82 9.06 10.28
CA GLU A 51 -15.24 9.39 10.44
C GLU A 51 -15.66 10.47 9.43
N TYR A 52 -14.84 11.48 9.20
CA TYR A 52 -15.11 12.53 8.22
C TYR A 52 -15.22 11.99 6.79
N VAL A 53 -14.36 11.04 6.40
CA VAL A 53 -14.46 10.35 5.10
C VAL A 53 -15.75 9.53 5.02
N LYS A 54 -16.15 8.85 6.10
CA LYS A 54 -17.41 8.08 6.15
C LYS A 54 -18.65 8.97 6.05
N GLN A 55 -18.63 10.18 6.60
CA GLN A 55 -19.73 11.15 6.47
C GLN A 55 -20.02 11.49 5.00
N HIS A 56 -19.01 11.43 4.13
CA HIS A 56 -19.15 11.60 2.69
C HIS A 56 -19.58 10.32 1.95
N SER A 57 -20.05 9.30 2.68
CA SER A 57 -20.43 7.99 2.13
C SER A 57 -19.29 7.31 1.35
N LYS A 58 -18.03 7.55 1.75
CA LYS A 58 -16.84 6.90 1.21
C LYS A 58 -16.25 5.93 2.23
N THR A 59 -15.58 4.88 1.77
CA THR A 59 -14.87 3.94 2.64
C THR A 59 -13.40 4.38 2.81
N PRO A 60 -12.95 4.67 4.04
CA PRO A 60 -11.56 5.02 4.28
C PRO A 60 -10.65 3.80 4.11
N ILE A 61 -9.48 4.00 3.50
CA ILE A 61 -8.37 3.05 3.49
C ILE A 61 -7.18 3.70 4.21
N MET A 62 -6.43 2.94 4.99
CA MET A 62 -5.22 3.43 5.64
C MET A 62 -4.12 2.38 5.65
N TRP A 63 -2.86 2.82 5.79
CA TRP A 63 -1.73 1.92 5.94
C TRP A 63 -1.79 1.15 7.26
N ASP A 64 -1.29 -0.09 7.28
CA ASP A 64 -1.43 -1.01 8.40
C ASP A 64 -0.27 -0.96 9.42
N ASP A 65 0.88 -0.42 9.04
CA ASP A 65 2.16 -0.57 9.76
C ASP A 65 2.08 -0.06 11.20
N MET A 66 1.40 1.07 11.41
CA MET A 66 1.24 1.65 12.75
C MET A 66 0.42 0.79 13.71
N MET A 67 -0.38 -0.16 13.21
CA MET A 67 -1.31 -0.98 14.01
C MET A 67 -0.97 -2.47 14.07
N ARG A 68 0.15 -2.92 13.48
CA ARG A 68 0.55 -4.34 13.48
C ARG A 68 0.66 -4.94 14.88
N ASP A 69 1.08 -4.15 15.87
CA ASP A 69 1.28 -4.60 17.25
C ASP A 69 0.15 -4.21 18.21
N TRP A 70 -0.95 -3.66 17.70
CA TRP A 70 -2.09 -3.30 18.55
C TRP A 70 -2.84 -4.54 19.06
N ASP A 71 -3.44 -4.38 20.23
CA ASP A 71 -4.35 -5.37 20.79
C ASP A 71 -5.60 -5.56 19.89
N LEU A 72 -6.21 -6.74 20.02
CA LEU A 72 -7.33 -7.13 19.16
C LEU A 72 -8.54 -6.19 19.30
N ASN A 73 -8.80 -5.62 20.49
CA ASN A 73 -9.94 -4.74 20.70
C ASN A 73 -9.77 -3.43 19.92
N LYS A 74 -8.56 -2.86 19.92
CA LYS A 74 -8.24 -1.70 19.08
C LYS A 74 -8.39 -2.02 17.59
N LEU A 75 -7.92 -3.19 17.15
CA LEU A 75 -8.08 -3.61 15.75
C LEU A 75 -9.55 -3.77 15.35
N ILE A 76 -10.37 -4.40 16.19
CA ILE A 76 -11.82 -4.54 15.94
C ILE A 76 -12.49 -3.17 15.83
N ARG A 77 -12.14 -2.22 16.70
CA ARG A 77 -12.61 -0.84 16.61
C ARG A 77 -12.21 -0.20 15.27
N MET A 78 -10.96 -0.40 14.84
CA MET A 78 -10.51 0.10 13.53
C MET A 78 -11.23 -0.53 12.35
N GLY A 79 -11.54 -1.83 12.41
CA GLY A 79 -12.29 -2.51 11.36
C GLY A 79 -13.72 -2.01 11.16
N GLN A 80 -14.27 -1.25 12.11
CA GLN A 80 -15.54 -0.55 11.96
C GLN A 80 -15.39 0.81 11.25
N LEU A 81 -14.18 1.36 11.21
CA LEU A 81 -13.89 2.71 10.71
C LEU A 81 -13.19 2.71 9.35
N ALA A 82 -12.29 1.77 9.10
CA ALA A 82 -11.44 1.76 7.92
C ALA A 82 -11.10 0.36 7.43
N GLU A 83 -10.70 0.27 6.17
CA GLU A 83 -10.07 -0.93 5.60
C GLU A 83 -8.56 -0.76 5.61
N PRO A 84 -7.81 -1.75 6.13
CA PRO A 84 -6.37 -1.63 6.17
C PRO A 84 -5.76 -2.03 4.83
N MET A 85 -4.73 -1.30 4.42
CA MET A 85 -3.86 -1.63 3.31
C MET A 85 -2.53 -2.12 3.86
N LEU A 86 -2.30 -3.43 3.74
CA LEU A 86 -1.10 -4.06 4.24
C LEU A 86 0.03 -3.88 3.24
N TRP A 87 1.18 -3.39 3.70
CA TRP A 87 2.32 -3.12 2.83
C TRP A 87 3.63 -3.73 3.34
N GLY A 88 4.48 -4.12 2.40
CA GLY A 88 5.76 -4.76 2.72
C GLY A 88 6.52 -5.03 1.44
N TYR A 89 7.75 -4.51 1.34
CA TYR A 89 8.53 -4.50 0.09
C TYR A 89 9.78 -5.38 0.11
N ARG A 90 10.05 -6.04 1.25
CA ARG A 90 11.12 -7.03 1.38
C ARG A 90 10.53 -8.44 1.41
N THR A 91 11.28 -9.39 0.87
CA THR A 91 10.93 -10.80 0.82
C THR A 91 11.76 -11.59 1.85
N PRO A 92 11.18 -12.60 2.53
CA PRO A 92 9.75 -12.93 2.55
C PRO A 92 8.91 -11.92 3.36
N LEU A 93 7.60 -11.86 3.10
CA LEU A 93 6.68 -10.96 3.81
C LEU A 93 6.65 -11.17 5.33
N SER A 94 7.00 -12.36 5.82
CA SER A 94 7.11 -12.66 7.25
C SER A 94 8.12 -11.78 8.00
N GLN A 95 9.00 -11.06 7.31
CA GLN A 95 9.88 -10.07 7.91
C GLN A 95 9.16 -8.78 8.34
N HIS A 96 7.96 -8.51 7.80
CA HIS A 96 7.22 -7.25 8.05
C HIS A 96 6.10 -7.41 9.06
N PHE A 97 5.61 -8.62 9.25
CA PHE A 97 4.38 -8.89 10.01
C PHE A 97 4.66 -9.82 11.19
N PRO A 98 4.20 -9.49 12.41
CA PRO A 98 4.13 -10.45 13.50
C PRO A 98 3.45 -11.76 13.09
N LYS A 99 3.86 -12.89 13.68
CA LYS A 99 3.41 -14.24 13.29
C LYS A 99 1.89 -14.42 13.30
N ASP A 100 1.19 -13.70 14.17
CA ASP A 100 -0.25 -13.79 14.39
C ASP A 100 -1.08 -12.73 13.64
N THR A 101 -0.43 -11.86 12.85
CA THR A 101 -1.06 -10.72 12.16
C THR A 101 -2.27 -11.17 11.36
N TRP A 102 -2.12 -12.23 10.56
CA TRP A 102 -3.21 -12.72 9.70
C TRP A 102 -4.42 -13.20 10.49
N SER A 103 -4.22 -13.85 11.63
CA SER A 103 -5.30 -14.32 12.50
C SER A 103 -6.05 -13.15 13.15
N ARG A 104 -5.31 -12.17 13.70
CA ARG A 104 -5.89 -10.96 14.29
C ARG A 104 -6.63 -10.13 13.26
N TYR A 105 -6.04 -9.96 12.07
CA TYR A 105 -6.66 -9.18 11.00
C TYR A 105 -7.90 -9.87 10.44
N ASN A 106 -7.90 -11.20 10.38
CA ASN A 106 -9.08 -11.97 10.01
C ASN A 106 -10.24 -11.79 10.99
N THR A 107 -9.93 -11.64 12.27
CA THR A 107 -10.95 -11.38 13.29
C THR A 107 -11.44 -9.92 13.23
N ALA A 108 -10.54 -8.98 13.01
CA ALA A 108 -10.82 -7.55 13.12
C ALA A 108 -11.44 -6.93 11.86
N PHE A 109 -11.09 -7.41 10.66
CA PHE A 109 -11.42 -6.75 9.40
C PHE A 109 -12.17 -7.69 8.45
N LYS A 110 -13.29 -7.20 7.90
CA LYS A 110 -14.05 -7.93 6.86
C LYS A 110 -13.35 -7.92 5.51
N ARG A 111 -12.62 -6.83 5.23
CA ARG A 111 -11.99 -6.56 3.95
C ARG A 111 -10.64 -5.88 4.16
N VAL A 112 -9.63 -6.32 3.42
CA VAL A 112 -8.27 -5.77 3.47
C VAL A 112 -7.74 -5.50 2.07
N TRP A 113 -6.79 -4.58 1.98
CA TRP A 113 -6.03 -4.28 0.77
C TRP A 113 -4.60 -4.74 0.94
N MET A 114 -3.92 -4.97 -0.17
CA MET A 114 -2.50 -5.34 -0.20
C MET A 114 -1.73 -4.33 -1.02
N ALA A 115 -0.46 -4.12 -0.70
CA ALA A 115 0.42 -3.21 -1.43
C ALA A 115 1.82 -3.83 -1.61
N SER A 116 2.14 -4.07 -2.87
CA SER A 116 3.46 -4.49 -3.37
C SER A 116 4.15 -3.31 -4.06
N ALA A 117 5.42 -3.41 -4.38
CA ALA A 117 6.13 -2.35 -5.11
C ALA A 117 6.64 -2.80 -6.49
N PHE A 118 6.60 -1.90 -7.47
CA PHE A 118 7.35 -2.06 -8.72
C PHE A 118 8.62 -1.19 -8.76
N LYS A 119 8.71 -0.15 -7.93
CA LYS A 119 9.88 0.73 -7.80
C LYS A 119 9.92 1.45 -6.44
N GLY A 120 11.05 2.09 -6.16
CA GLY A 120 11.23 3.06 -5.07
C GLY A 120 11.34 2.44 -3.68
N ALA A 121 11.68 1.16 -3.60
CA ALA A 121 11.74 0.43 -2.33
C ALA A 121 12.93 -0.54 -2.29
N PHE A 122 14.03 -0.19 -2.97
CA PHE A 122 15.31 -0.87 -2.87
C PHE A 122 16.33 -0.07 -2.04
N LYS A 123 16.75 1.11 -2.53
CA LYS A 123 17.64 2.04 -1.80
C LYS A 123 17.22 3.49 -2.06
N SER A 124 17.47 4.38 -1.10
CA SER A 124 17.10 5.80 -1.16
C SER A 124 17.79 6.61 -2.26
N ASN A 125 18.89 6.09 -2.80
CA ASN A 125 19.67 6.73 -3.87
C ASN A 125 19.90 5.81 -5.08
N ALA A 126 19.14 4.74 -5.23
CA ALA A 126 19.25 3.87 -6.39
C ALA A 126 18.72 4.58 -7.65
N ASP A 127 19.45 4.50 -8.75
CA ASP A 127 19.05 4.96 -10.08
C ASP A 127 18.49 3.82 -10.96
N TYR A 128 18.57 2.57 -10.48
CA TYR A 128 18.05 1.38 -11.14
C TYR A 128 17.11 0.57 -10.23
N VAL A 129 16.22 -0.21 -10.87
CA VAL A 129 15.29 -1.12 -10.17
C VAL A 129 15.82 -2.54 -10.19
N LYS A 130 15.87 -3.20 -9.03
CA LYS A 130 16.10 -4.65 -8.94
C LYS A 130 14.83 -5.42 -9.29
N ILE A 131 14.63 -5.68 -10.57
CA ILE A 131 13.41 -6.28 -11.12
C ILE A 131 13.10 -7.64 -10.48
N ASP A 132 14.11 -8.49 -10.32
CA ASP A 132 13.97 -9.81 -9.69
C ASP A 132 13.37 -9.72 -8.28
N VAL A 133 13.86 -8.77 -7.48
CA VAL A 133 13.36 -8.53 -6.12
C VAL A 133 11.93 -8.00 -6.15
N ARG A 134 11.58 -7.12 -7.09
CA ARG A 134 10.21 -6.61 -7.23
C ARG A 134 9.25 -7.70 -7.67
N VAL A 135 9.63 -8.53 -8.64
CA VAL A 135 8.83 -9.68 -9.08
C VAL A 135 8.58 -10.63 -7.92
N GLN A 136 9.59 -10.96 -7.13
CA GLN A 136 9.42 -11.83 -5.97
C GLN A 136 8.49 -11.21 -4.92
N ASN A 137 8.64 -9.92 -4.62
CA ASN A 137 7.73 -9.21 -3.71
C ASN A 137 6.27 -9.29 -4.17
N ASN A 138 6.02 -9.10 -5.47
CA ASN A 138 4.68 -9.20 -6.05
C ASN A 138 4.11 -10.62 -5.94
N LEU A 139 4.92 -11.65 -6.19
CA LEU A 139 4.51 -13.05 -6.07
C LEU A 139 4.21 -13.44 -4.62
N ASP A 140 5.00 -12.95 -3.66
CA ASP A 140 4.73 -13.19 -2.24
C ASP A 140 3.36 -12.61 -1.84
N TRP A 141 2.99 -11.43 -2.35
CA TRP A 141 1.68 -10.83 -2.11
C TRP A 141 0.54 -11.60 -2.79
N VAL A 142 0.72 -12.09 -4.01
CA VAL A 142 -0.26 -12.97 -4.67
C VAL A 142 -0.45 -14.28 -3.89
N HIS A 143 0.65 -14.86 -3.40
CA HIS A 143 0.61 -16.05 -2.56
C HIS A 143 -0.10 -15.76 -1.22
N ALA A 144 0.21 -14.64 -0.56
CA ALA A 144 -0.46 -14.24 0.68
C ALA A 144 -1.98 -14.06 0.45
N ALA A 145 -2.39 -13.40 -0.64
CA ALA A 145 -3.80 -13.20 -0.99
C ALA A 145 -4.57 -14.52 -1.14
N SER A 146 -3.90 -15.57 -1.62
CA SER A 146 -4.51 -16.89 -1.83
C SER A 146 -4.65 -17.72 -0.56
N ASN A 147 -3.97 -17.33 0.52
CA ASN A 147 -3.85 -18.11 1.77
C ASN A 147 -4.55 -17.45 2.97
N LEU A 148 -5.31 -16.37 2.77
CA LEU A 148 -6.08 -15.75 3.86
C LEU A 148 -7.47 -16.36 3.97
N PRO A 149 -7.74 -17.22 4.98
CA PRO A 149 -9.08 -17.72 5.21
C PRO A 149 -9.97 -16.58 5.74
N ASN A 150 -11.21 -16.52 5.28
CA ASN A 150 -12.30 -15.69 5.84
C ASN A 150 -12.18 -14.15 5.74
N VAL A 151 -11.11 -13.61 5.16
CA VAL A 151 -10.98 -12.17 4.83
C VAL A 151 -11.17 -11.94 3.34
N THR A 152 -11.97 -10.94 2.97
CA THR A 152 -12.04 -10.50 1.58
C THR A 152 -10.82 -9.66 1.21
N VAL A 153 -9.99 -10.13 0.28
CA VAL A 153 -8.96 -9.29 -0.33
C VAL A 153 -9.60 -8.37 -1.37
N ALA A 154 -9.62 -7.07 -1.09
CA ALA A 154 -10.24 -6.05 -1.93
C ALA A 154 -9.48 -5.80 -3.22
N GLY A 155 -8.15 -5.90 -3.18
CA GLY A 155 -7.26 -5.72 -4.32
C GLY A 155 -5.81 -5.58 -3.90
N LEU A 156 -4.92 -5.62 -4.89
CA LEU A 156 -3.49 -5.38 -4.74
C LEU A 156 -3.15 -4.05 -5.41
N ALA A 157 -2.58 -3.13 -4.63
CA ALA A 157 -1.93 -1.93 -5.11
C ALA A 157 -0.48 -2.25 -5.50
N LEU A 158 -0.06 -1.73 -6.66
CA LEU A 158 1.30 -1.80 -7.16
C LEU A 158 1.91 -0.41 -7.00
N THR A 159 2.76 -0.26 -5.99
CA THR A 159 3.28 1.04 -5.53
C THR A 159 4.57 1.43 -6.24
N GLY A 160 4.71 2.72 -6.52
CA GLY A 160 5.94 3.29 -7.05
C GLY A 160 6.36 4.54 -6.30
N TRP A 161 7.16 4.36 -5.24
CA TRP A 161 7.69 5.45 -4.43
C TRP A 161 8.77 6.24 -5.17
N SER A 162 8.89 7.52 -4.87
CA SER A 162 9.84 8.41 -5.56
C SER A 162 11.00 8.85 -4.68
N ARG A 163 10.84 8.82 -3.35
CA ARG A 163 11.85 9.18 -2.34
C ARG A 163 11.49 8.50 -1.01
N TYR A 164 12.45 8.40 -0.10
CA TYR A 164 12.28 7.78 1.22
C TYR A 164 11.92 8.76 2.32
N ASP A 165 12.25 10.03 2.15
CA ASP A 165 11.89 11.12 3.04
C ASP A 165 11.78 12.40 2.23
N TYR A 166 11.21 13.44 2.83
CA TYR A 166 10.96 14.73 2.18
C TYR A 166 12.23 15.37 1.58
N PHE A 167 13.37 15.23 2.26
CA PHE A 167 14.65 15.82 1.86
C PHE A 167 15.52 14.86 1.02
N GLY A 168 15.05 13.63 0.81
CA GLY A 168 15.74 12.59 0.09
C GLY A 168 15.77 12.83 -1.42
N SER A 169 16.86 12.37 -2.05
CA SER A 169 16.98 12.34 -3.50
C SER A 169 15.90 11.45 -4.13
N LEU A 170 15.56 11.73 -5.39
CA LEU A 170 14.74 10.80 -6.14
C LEU A 170 15.46 9.45 -6.30
N CYS A 171 14.71 8.37 -6.18
CA CYS A 171 15.20 7.02 -6.45
C CYS A 171 14.34 6.33 -7.51
N GLU A 172 14.95 5.36 -8.20
CA GLU A 172 14.29 4.42 -9.09
C GLU A 172 13.33 5.14 -10.05
N LEU A 173 13.85 6.10 -10.82
CA LEU A 173 13.04 7.00 -11.66
C LEU A 173 12.09 6.23 -12.57
N LEU A 174 10.92 6.82 -12.84
CA LEU A 174 9.87 6.14 -13.59
C LEU A 174 10.34 5.55 -14.93
N PRO A 175 11.15 6.25 -15.78
CA PRO A 175 11.65 5.67 -17.03
C PRO A 175 12.46 4.38 -16.83
N ALA A 176 13.32 4.34 -15.80
CA ALA A 176 14.12 3.16 -15.45
C ALA A 176 13.25 2.03 -14.85
N ALA A 177 12.09 2.37 -14.29
CA ALA A 177 11.17 1.45 -13.67
C ALA A 177 10.11 0.84 -14.60
N ILE A 178 9.94 1.34 -15.83
CA ILE A 178 8.94 0.79 -16.78
C ILE A 178 9.10 -0.72 -17.02
N PRO A 179 10.32 -1.27 -17.24
CA PRO A 179 10.50 -2.72 -17.36
C PRO A 179 10.05 -3.47 -16.11
N SER A 180 10.37 -2.93 -14.92
CA SER A 180 9.94 -3.50 -13.64
C SER A 180 8.41 -3.54 -13.54
N LEU A 181 7.73 -2.44 -13.89
CA LEU A 181 6.27 -2.34 -13.91
C LEU A 181 5.65 -3.42 -14.79
N ALA A 182 6.15 -3.57 -16.03
CA ALA A 182 5.62 -4.54 -16.99
C ALA A 182 5.78 -6.00 -16.50
N VAL A 183 6.94 -6.35 -15.94
CA VAL A 183 7.19 -7.70 -15.44
C VAL A 183 6.41 -7.96 -14.15
N CYS A 184 6.30 -7.00 -13.23
CA CYS A 184 5.49 -7.13 -12.01
C CYS A 184 4.01 -7.33 -12.33
N LEU A 185 3.43 -6.54 -13.24
CA LEU A 185 2.04 -6.73 -13.70
C LEU A 185 1.83 -8.12 -14.32
N THR A 186 2.79 -8.59 -15.10
CA THR A 186 2.75 -9.94 -15.69
C THR A 186 2.80 -11.02 -14.62
N ALA A 187 3.66 -10.87 -13.61
CA ALA A 187 3.78 -11.78 -12.48
C ALA A 187 2.49 -11.84 -11.66
N ILE A 188 1.90 -10.68 -11.34
CA ILE A 188 0.61 -10.60 -10.64
C ILE A 188 -0.49 -11.31 -11.43
N ARG A 189 -0.60 -11.03 -12.73
CA ARG A 189 -1.66 -11.60 -13.59
C ARG A 189 -1.55 -13.12 -13.73
N LYS A 190 -0.33 -13.66 -13.83
CA LYS A 190 -0.09 -15.10 -14.04
C LYS A 190 0.00 -15.89 -12.74
N GLY A 191 0.23 -15.22 -11.60
CA GLY A 191 0.50 -15.86 -10.31
C GLY A 191 1.76 -16.74 -10.31
N LYS A 192 2.68 -16.54 -11.27
CA LYS A 192 3.93 -17.29 -11.40
C LYS A 192 5.05 -16.37 -11.83
N SER A 193 6.26 -16.61 -11.31
CA SER A 193 7.47 -15.99 -11.86
C SER A 193 7.60 -16.43 -13.31
N THR A 194 7.53 -15.48 -14.25
CA THR A 194 7.92 -15.75 -15.62
C THR A 194 9.41 -16.12 -15.60
N GLN A 195 9.74 -17.38 -15.93
CA GLN A 195 11.11 -17.85 -16.30
C GLN A 195 11.72 -17.04 -17.48
N SER A 196 11.02 -16.00 -17.92
CA SER A 196 11.28 -15.12 -19.03
C SER A 196 12.17 -13.91 -18.66
N MET A 197 13.11 -14.05 -17.71
CA MET A 197 14.20 -13.07 -17.60
C MET A 197 15.13 -13.09 -18.83
N ASN A 198 14.96 -14.07 -19.74
CA ASN A 198 15.59 -14.11 -21.05
C ASN A 198 14.86 -13.32 -22.16
N LEU A 199 13.73 -12.65 -21.89
CA LEU A 199 13.00 -11.90 -22.93
C LEU A 199 13.54 -10.50 -23.21
N ILE A 200 14.47 -9.97 -22.41
CA ILE A 200 15.14 -8.67 -22.70
C ILE A 200 16.29 -8.86 -23.72
N LYS A 201 16.11 -9.75 -24.71
CA LYS A 201 17.07 -9.99 -25.81
C LYS A 201 16.43 -9.93 -27.21
N ARG A 202 15.16 -9.56 -27.36
CA ARG A 202 14.55 -9.43 -28.71
C ARG A 202 13.70 -8.16 -28.82
N PRO A 203 13.89 -7.35 -29.88
CA PRO A 203 13.12 -6.15 -30.09
C PRO A 203 11.79 -6.50 -30.79
N TYR A 204 10.74 -5.75 -30.41
CA TYR A 204 9.42 -5.65 -31.04
C TYR A 204 8.40 -6.78 -30.81
N ALA A 205 7.40 -6.47 -29.97
CA ALA A 205 5.97 -6.69 -30.23
C ALA A 205 5.13 -6.02 -29.11
N LEU A 206 4.80 -4.74 -29.28
CA LEU A 206 3.83 -4.05 -28.42
C LEU A 206 2.42 -4.49 -28.83
N HIS A 207 1.79 -5.36 -28.03
CA HIS A 207 0.34 -5.48 -28.00
C HIS A 207 -0.20 -4.55 -26.90
N TYR A 208 -1.16 -3.72 -27.28
CA TYR A 208 -1.74 -2.65 -26.46
C TYR A 208 -2.12 -3.14 -25.06
N LEU A 209 -1.46 -2.59 -24.05
CA LEU A 209 -1.82 -2.72 -22.64
C LEU A 209 -2.74 -1.54 -22.31
N THR A 210 -4.01 -1.79 -22.05
CA THR A 210 -4.89 -0.78 -21.45
C THR A 210 -4.54 -0.68 -19.96
N ILE A 211 -3.53 0.14 -19.65
CA ILE A 211 -3.19 0.53 -18.28
C ILE A 211 -4.03 1.77 -17.98
N THR A 212 -4.94 1.68 -17.01
CA THR A 212 -5.49 2.89 -16.40
C THR A 212 -4.40 3.49 -15.51
N LEU A 213 -3.55 4.33 -16.10
CA LEU A 213 -2.65 5.21 -15.36
C LEU A 213 -3.53 6.26 -14.68
N VAL A 214 -3.80 6.08 -13.39
CA VAL A 214 -4.30 7.18 -12.57
C VAL A 214 -3.07 7.95 -12.11
N GLU A 215 -2.65 8.92 -12.92
CA GLU A 215 -1.80 10.00 -12.42
C GLU A 215 -2.67 10.85 -11.47
N SER A 216 -2.10 11.15 -10.30
CA SER A 216 -2.59 12.08 -9.27
C SER A 216 -3.61 11.56 -8.23
N VAL A 217 -3.38 12.06 -7.01
CA VAL A 217 -4.14 12.02 -5.75
C VAL A 217 -5.19 10.90 -5.59
N HIS A 218 -4.73 9.79 -5.00
CA HIS A 218 -5.46 8.81 -4.18
C HIS A 218 -6.92 8.48 -4.53
N VAL A 219 -7.24 8.15 -5.78
CA VAL A 219 -8.60 7.74 -6.17
C VAL A 219 -8.68 6.39 -6.86
N PHE A 220 -9.56 5.54 -6.33
CA PHE A 220 -9.78 4.16 -6.76
C PHE A 220 -11.06 4.06 -7.62
N MET A 221 -10.91 3.71 -8.90
CA MET A 221 -12.03 3.37 -9.79
C MET A 221 -12.09 1.88 -10.13
N ARG A 222 -13.31 1.37 -10.29
CA ARG A 222 -13.64 -0.06 -10.35
C ARG A 222 -13.39 -0.65 -11.74
N ALA A 223 -12.29 -1.39 -11.92
CA ALA A 223 -12.18 -2.48 -12.90
C ALA A 223 -11.07 -3.46 -12.49
N ARG A 224 -11.37 -4.78 -12.57
CA ARG A 224 -10.51 -5.97 -12.31
C ARG A 224 -9.14 -5.70 -11.64
N ARG A 225 -9.10 -6.02 -10.34
CA ARG A 225 -8.33 -5.46 -9.23
C ARG A 225 -6.79 -5.61 -9.29
N VAL A 226 -6.13 -4.81 -10.12
CA VAL A 226 -4.77 -4.33 -9.83
C VAL A 226 -4.80 -2.82 -9.94
N ILE A 227 -4.48 -2.12 -8.84
CA ILE A 227 -4.42 -0.66 -8.81
C ILE A 227 -2.97 -0.25 -8.95
N LEU A 228 -2.67 0.59 -9.93
CA LEU A 228 -1.36 1.24 -10.00
C LEU A 228 -1.42 2.52 -9.17
N SER A 229 -0.58 2.61 -8.15
CA SER A 229 -0.48 3.81 -7.29
C SER A 229 0.95 4.34 -7.33
N ILE A 230 1.14 5.57 -7.82
CA ILE A 230 2.44 6.24 -7.78
C ILE A 230 2.40 7.23 -6.60
N PHE A 231 3.29 7.04 -5.64
CA PHE A 231 3.35 7.87 -4.44
C PHE A 231 4.43 8.94 -4.60
N TYR A 232 4.02 10.19 -4.43
CA TYR A 232 4.88 11.36 -4.36
C TYR A 232 4.77 11.95 -2.95
N TYR A 233 5.89 12.01 -2.22
CA TYR A 233 6.02 12.97 -1.14
C TYR A 233 6.27 14.33 -1.80
N TYR A 234 5.30 15.23 -1.71
CA TYR A 234 5.45 16.65 -2.05
C TYR A 234 6.08 17.38 -0.88
#